data_AF-A0A6J1WBW0-F1
#
_entry.id   AF-A0A6J1WBW0-F1
#
_cell.length_a   1.000
_cell.length_b   1.000
_cell.length_c   1.000
_cell.angle_alpha   90.00
_cell.angle_beta   90.00
_cell.angle_gamma   90.00
#
_symmetry.space_group_name_H-M   'P 1'
#
loop_
_entity.id
_entity.type
_entity.pdbx_description
1 polymer ?
#
loop_
_entity_poly.entity_id
_entity_poly.type
_entity_poly.pdbx_seq_one_letter_code
_entity_poly.pdbx_strand_id
1 'polypeptide(L)' 'MTLSDRDTSRIKLIEEYLRVTKQFRDYNDPEQDPVFSEVVELDLSTVVTSVSGPKRPQDRVSVSVMKKDFQECLTNKVSP' A
#
# COMPACT_ATOMS: atom_id res chain seq x y z
N MET A 1 -16.10 -8.70 0.15
CA MET A 1 -16.53 -9.29 1.45
C MET A 1 -17.05 -10.73 1.32
N THR A 2 -17.32 -11.23 0.12
CA THR A 2 -17.71 -12.63 -0.13
C THR A 2 -16.62 -13.63 0.25
N LEU A 3 -15.35 -13.33 -0.04
CA LEU A 3 -14.19 -14.18 0.28
C LEU A 3 -13.94 -14.40 1.78
N SER A 4 -14.56 -13.60 2.64
CA SER A 4 -14.51 -13.73 4.11
C SER A 4 -15.84 -14.25 4.68
N ASP A 5 -16.61 -15.01 3.87
CA ASP A 5 -17.89 -15.63 4.21
C ASP A 5 -18.94 -14.68 4.81
N ARG A 6 -18.99 -13.44 4.34
CA ARG A 6 -20.07 -12.52 4.73
C ARG A 6 -21.32 -12.82 3.91
N ASP A 7 -22.45 -12.89 4.60
CA ASP A 7 -23.75 -13.12 3.97
C ASP A 7 -24.04 -12.12 2.85
N THR A 8 -24.59 -12.63 1.74
CA THR A 8 -24.81 -11.84 0.53
C THR A 8 -25.83 -10.72 0.72
N SER A 9 -26.84 -10.89 1.58
CA SER A 9 -27.81 -9.84 1.89
C SER A 9 -27.13 -8.67 2.61
N ARG A 10 -26.20 -8.99 3.52
CA ARG A 10 -25.42 -7.99 4.24
C ARG A 10 -24.47 -7.21 3.33
N ILE A 11 -23.87 -7.87 2.34
CA ILE A 11 -23.01 -7.21 1.35
C ILE A 11 -23.82 -6.20 0.54
N LYS A 12 -25.00 -6.60 0.04
CA LYS A 12 -25.89 -5.71 -0.72
C LYS A 12 -26.32 -4.50 0.11
N LEU A 13 -26.71 -4.73 1.37
CA LEU A 13 -27.08 -3.65 2.29
C LEU A 13 -25.94 -2.64 2.49
N ILE A 14 -24.70 -3.13 2.68
CA ILE A 14 -23.54 -2.26 2.85
C ILE A 14 -23.28 -1.45 1.58
N GLU A 15 -23.35 -2.08 0.42
CA GLU A 15 -23.15 -1.40 -0.86
C GLU A 15 -24.21 -0.31 -1.09
N GLU A 16 -25.49 -0.62 -0.91
CA GLU A 16 -26.59 0.33 -1.05
C GLU A 16 -26.44 1.51 -0.09
N TYR A 17 -26.16 1.23 1.18
CA TYR A 17 -25.92 2.27 2.18
C TYR A 17 -24.76 3.18 1.79
N LEU A 18 -23.62 2.61 1.36
CA LEU A 18 -22.45 3.40 0.96
C LEU A 18 -22.73 4.22 -0.31
N ARG A 19 -23.52 3.71 -1.26
CA ARG A 19 -23.92 4.47 -2.46
C ARG A 19 -24.85 5.63 -2.11
N VAL A 20 -25.88 5.40 -1.31
CA VAL A 20 -26.83 6.43 -0.87
C VAL A 20 -26.14 7.53 -0.07
N THR A 21 -25.17 7.16 0.77
CA THR A 21 -24.40 8.12 1.57
C THR A 21 -23.19 8.70 0.85
N LYS A 22 -22.98 8.38 -0.44
CA LYS A 22 -21.86 8.84 -1.27
C LYS A 22 -20.47 8.51 -0.71
N GLN A 23 -20.37 7.38 -0.02
CA GLN A 23 -19.12 6.83 0.53
C GLN A 23 -18.63 5.60 -0.26
N PHE A 24 -19.43 5.10 -1.21
CA PHE A 24 -18.99 4.08 -2.15
C PHE A 24 -18.13 4.72 -3.23
N ARG A 25 -16.94 4.16 -3.47
CA ARG A 25 -15.92 4.78 -4.31
C ARG A 25 -15.72 4.04 -5.62
N ASP A 26 -15.68 4.77 -6.74
CA ASP A 26 -15.10 4.28 -7.99
C ASP A 26 -13.73 4.93 -8.20
N TYR A 27 -12.67 4.12 -8.24
CA TYR A 27 -11.30 4.59 -8.45
C TYR A 27 -10.95 4.73 -9.94
N ASN A 28 -11.83 4.33 -10.86
CA ASN A 28 -11.67 4.55 -12.30
C ASN A 28 -12.34 5.85 -12.77
N ASP A 29 -13.04 6.56 -11.89
CA ASP A 29 -13.74 7.80 -12.16
C ASP A 29 -13.00 8.98 -11.50
N PRO A 30 -12.14 9.72 -12.24
CA PRO A 30 -11.37 10.82 -11.69
C PRO A 30 -12.25 11.97 -11.18
N GLU A 31 -13.48 12.11 -11.66
CA GLU A 31 -14.40 13.17 -11.21
C GLU A 31 -14.81 13.00 -9.74
N GLN A 32 -14.63 11.79 -9.19
CA GLN A 32 -14.88 11.58 -7.77
C GLN A 32 -13.69 12.04 -6.90
N ASP A 33 -12.48 12.22 -7.44
CA ASP A 33 -11.23 12.44 -6.67
C ASP A 33 -11.34 13.60 -5.67
N PRO A 34 -11.13 13.35 -4.36
CA PRO A 34 -11.14 14.42 -3.38
C PRO A 34 -10.04 15.44 -3.66
N VAL A 35 -10.27 16.67 -3.25
CA VAL A 35 -9.21 17.69 -3.23
C VAL A 35 -8.32 17.44 -2.02
N PHE A 36 -7.14 16.86 -2.26
CA PHE A 36 -6.11 16.64 -1.24
C PHE A 36 -5.19 17.86 -1.10
N SER A 37 -4.53 18.00 0.04
CA SER A 37 -3.50 19.03 0.24
C SER A 37 -2.23 18.75 -0.57
N GLU A 38 -1.94 17.47 -0.82
CA GLU A 38 -0.79 16.98 -1.59
C GLU A 38 -1.17 15.64 -2.22
N VAL A 39 -0.67 15.38 -3.43
CA VAL A 39 -0.85 14.11 -4.15
C VAL A 39 0.53 13.53 -4.43
N VAL A 40 0.75 12.29 -3.98
CA VAL A 40 1.97 11.52 -4.24
C VAL A 40 1.58 10.27 -5.01
N GLU A 41 2.32 9.95 -6.07
CA GLU A 41 2.02 8.85 -6.98
C GLU A 41 3.01 7.69 -6.84
N LEU A 42 2.54 6.47 -7.11
CA LEU A 42 3.35 5.26 -7.17
C LEU A 42 2.91 4.43 -8.39
N ASP A 43 3.78 4.35 -9.39
CA ASP A 43 3.60 3.40 -10.50
C ASP A 43 3.94 1.98 -10.03
N LEU A 44 2.93 1.12 -9.95
CA LEU A 44 3.08 -0.27 -9.51
C LEU A 44 3.99 -1.09 -10.42
N SER A 45 4.21 -0.69 -11.68
CA SER A 45 5.14 -1.36 -12.60
C SER A 45 6.60 -1.21 -12.17
N THR A 46 6.92 -0.16 -11.40
CA THR A 46 8.27 0.12 -10.89
C THR A 46 8.60 -0.65 -9.61
N VAL A 47 7.59 -1.30 -9.01
CA VAL A 47 7.74 -2.05 -7.75
C VAL A 47 8.54 -3.32 -8.00
N VAL A 48 9.55 -3.56 -7.16
CA VAL A 48 10.37 -4.77 -7.17
C VAL A 48 10.27 -5.49 -5.84
N THR A 49 10.52 -6.79 -5.84
CA THR A 49 10.59 -7.58 -4.60
C THR A 49 11.69 -7.02 -3.70
N SER A 50 11.33 -6.70 -2.47
CA SER A 50 12.23 -6.09 -1.49
C SER A 50 12.02 -6.66 -0.09
N VAL A 51 13.04 -6.49 0.75
CA VAL A 51 12.97 -6.66 2.21
C VAL A 51 13.19 -5.30 2.87
N SER A 52 12.89 -5.20 4.17
CA SER A 52 13.16 -3.98 4.95
C SER A 52 14.21 -4.21 6.02
N GLY A 53 15.09 -3.24 6.24
CA GLY A 53 16.06 -3.23 7.35
C GLY A 53 17.46 -2.77 6.95
N PRO A 54 18.48 -3.04 7.81
CA PRO A 54 18.42 -3.89 9.00
C PRO A 54 17.88 -3.20 10.26
N LYS A 55 17.70 -1.88 10.28
CA LYS A 55 17.39 -1.12 11.51
C LYS A 55 15.99 -0.52 11.55
N ARG A 56 15.47 -0.03 10.43
CA ARG A 56 14.18 0.66 10.39
C ARG A 56 13.26 0.06 9.33
N PRO A 57 11.94 -0.01 9.56
CA PRO A 57 10.99 -0.58 8.60
C PRO A 57 10.95 0.14 7.23
N GLN A 58 11.25 1.44 7.21
CA GLN A 58 11.32 2.24 5.99
C GLN A 58 12.59 2.03 5.16
N ASP A 59 13.61 1.33 5.68
CA ASP A 59 14.85 1.04 4.96
C ASP A 59 14.59 -0.09 3.95
N ARG A 60 14.09 0.25 2.75
CA ARG A 60 13.75 -0.71 1.69
C ARG A 60 14.99 -1.17 0.92
N VAL A 61 15.22 -2.47 0.85
CA VAL A 61 16.33 -3.12 0.12
C VAL A 61 15.78 -4.08 -0.93
N SER A 62 16.13 -3.88 -2.21
CA SER A 62 15.76 -4.83 -3.26
C SER A 62 16.37 -6.21 -3.00
N VAL A 63 15.61 -7.28 -3.19
CA VAL A 63 16.08 -8.66 -2.98
C VAL A 63 17.31 -8.97 -3.83
N SER A 64 17.38 -8.41 -5.04
CA SER A 64 18.53 -8.59 -5.96
C SER A 64 19.86 -8.06 -5.41
N VAL A 65 19.84 -7.11 -4.47
CA VAL A 65 21.05 -6.50 -3.87
C VAL A 65 21.21 -6.79 -2.38
N MET A 66 20.27 -7.53 -1.77
CA MET A 66 20.20 -7.79 -0.33
C MET A 66 21.52 -8.31 0.27
N LYS A 67 22.21 -9.23 -0.43
CA LYS A 67 23.50 -9.77 0.05
C LYS A 67 24.56 -8.68 0.18
N LYS A 68 24.65 -7.80 -0.83
CA LYS A 68 25.61 -6.71 -0.86
C LYS A 68 25.29 -5.70 0.24
N ASP A 69 24.04 -5.29 0.32
CA ASP A 69 23.55 -4.35 1.33
C ASP A 69 23.84 -4.83 2.76
N PHE A 70 23.56 -6.10 3.05
CA PHE A 70 23.85 -6.67 4.36
C PHE A 70 25.35 -6.69 4.68
N GLN A 71 26.21 -7.04 3.71
CA GLN A 71 27.66 -7.05 3.89
C GLN A 71 28.21 -5.64 4.20
N GLU A 72 27.71 -4.61 3.51
CA GLU A 72 28.05 -3.22 3.78
C GLU A 72 27.56 -2.78 5.16
N CYS A 73 26.37 -3.23 5.58
CA CYS A 73 25.84 -2.95 6.91
C CYS A 73 26.68 -3.51 8.07
N LEU A 74 27.50 -4.55 7.85
CA LEU A 74 28.33 -5.15 8.91
C LEU A 74 29.45 -4.21 9.38
N THR A 75 29.97 -3.34 8.51
CA THR A 75 31.09 -2.44 8.82
C THR A 75 30.66 -1.00 9.02
N ASN A 76 29.44 -0.65 8.61
CA ASN A 76 28.88 0.68 8.79
C ASN A 76 28.65 1.01 10.27
N LYS A 77 29.12 2.19 10.68
CA LYS A 77 28.85 2.71 12.03
C LYS A 77 27.34 2.87 12.22
N VAL A 78 26.86 2.58 13.43
CA VAL A 78 25.48 2.86 13.81
C VAL A 78 25.31 4.38 13.86
N SER A 79 24.65 4.96 12.86
CA SER A 79 24.18 6.34 12.94
C SER A 79 23.20 6.47 14.12
N PRO A 80 23.29 7.54 14.93
CA PRO A 80 22.42 7.77 16.07
C PRO A 80 20.94 7.88 15.69
#